data_AF-A0AAJ4B7C4-F1
#
_entry.id   AF-A0AAJ4B7C4-F1
#
_cell.length_a   1.000
_cell.length_b   1.000
_cell.length_c   1.000
_cell.angle_alpha   90.00
_cell.angle_beta   90.00
_cell.angle_gamma   90.00
#
_symmetry.space_group_name_H-M   'P 1'
#
loop_
_entity.id
_entity.type
_entity.pdbx_description
1 polymer ?
#
loop_
_entity_poly.entity_id
_entity_poly.type
_entity_poly.pdbx_seq_one_letter_code
_entity_poly.pdbx_strand_id
1 'polypeptide(L)'
;MSLSVLRFAWSKIRDHQVSKYALLLIAPVVVKPLDFTPTRRPIHLRLKGLWGLPVVVAGVWAAIAGFSLEWAYGSSVGPGVSVAEALKIVGRLKNMAWVLVTASTAILLYSISALRWGFHCAAIQLLRRWFPTISMPHCLFFVVNTSGWGLWLAIYIYGLFQAIKWWVSAGKPTYAPDASNLTEPLLHLTVLCALGGLLHLATRNSNEGLRALYGGHKGLSFLITVVGIILMFLLGSLSLMLGYP
;
A
#
# COMPACT_ATOMS: atom_id res chain seq x y z
N MET A 1 1.19 -25.17 -28.57
CA MET A 1 2.13 -24.21 -27.97
C MET A 1 3.14 -25.00 -27.14
N SER A 2 4.45 -24.94 -27.43
CA SER A 2 5.43 -25.83 -26.78
C SER A 2 5.73 -25.40 -25.33
N LEU A 3 6.11 -26.36 -24.50
CA LEU A 3 6.51 -26.15 -23.10
C LEU A 3 7.70 -25.18 -22.96
N SER A 4 8.57 -25.09 -23.97
CA SER A 4 9.69 -24.15 -24.00
C SER A 4 9.24 -22.69 -24.18
N VAL A 5 8.26 -22.44 -25.04
CA VAL A 5 7.67 -21.10 -25.25
C VAL A 5 6.99 -20.61 -23.97
N LEU A 6 6.25 -21.49 -23.28
CA LEU A 6 5.60 -21.15 -22.01
C LEU A 6 6.62 -20.82 -20.90
N ARG A 7 7.72 -21.59 -20.80
CA ARG A 7 8.79 -21.31 -19.83
C ARG A 7 9.51 -19.99 -20.11
N PHE A 8 9.72 -19.68 -21.39
CA PHE A 8 10.32 -18.41 -21.81
C PHE A 8 9.40 -17.22 -21.54
N ALA A 9 8.12 -17.31 -21.91
CA ALA A 9 7.14 -16.27 -21.62
C ALA A 9 7.01 -16.03 -20.10
N TRP A 10 6.96 -17.11 -19.31
CA TRP A 10 6.92 -17.02 -17.86
C TRP A 10 8.18 -16.37 -17.28
N SER A 11 9.38 -16.67 -17.78
CA SER A 11 10.62 -16.06 -17.27
C SER A 11 10.62 -14.55 -17.52
N LYS A 12 10.10 -14.09 -18.67
CA LYS A 12 9.93 -12.67 -18.98
C LYS A 12 8.94 -12.00 -18.04
N ILE A 13 7.76 -12.57 -17.84
CA ILE A 13 6.76 -12.04 -16.90
C ILE A 13 7.32 -11.99 -15.47
N ARG A 14 7.97 -13.06 -15.03
CA ARG A 14 8.50 -13.21 -13.66
C ARG A 14 9.51 -12.13 -13.29
N ASP A 15 10.30 -11.69 -14.25
CA ASP A 15 11.43 -10.79 -14.04
C ASP A 15 11.07 -9.33 -14.41
N HIS A 16 9.88 -9.06 -14.97
CA HIS A 16 9.44 -7.73 -15.41
C HIS A 16 8.94 -6.85 -14.25
N GLN A 17 9.21 -5.54 -14.31
CA GLN A 17 8.78 -4.58 -13.27
C GLN A 17 7.25 -4.39 -13.24
N VAL A 18 6.58 -4.37 -14.40
CA VAL A 18 5.11 -4.24 -14.48
C VAL A 18 4.40 -5.36 -13.71
N SER A 19 4.94 -6.58 -13.72
CA SER A 19 4.38 -7.70 -12.96
C SER A 19 4.38 -7.45 -11.45
N LYS A 20 5.35 -6.68 -10.93
CA LYS A 20 5.38 -6.30 -9.51
C LYS A 20 4.32 -5.27 -9.19
N TYR A 21 4.09 -4.28 -10.05
CA TYR A 21 2.99 -3.32 -9.88
C TYR A 21 1.63 -4.01 -9.97
N ALA A 22 1.45 -4.92 -10.92
CA ALA A 22 0.24 -5.73 -11.03
C ALA A 22 0.02 -6.56 -9.75
N LEU A 23 1.08 -7.20 -9.23
CA LEU A 23 1.01 -7.91 -7.95
C LEU A 23 0.64 -6.96 -6.80
N LEU A 24 1.27 -5.79 -6.70
CA LEU A 24 0.99 -4.81 -5.63
C LEU A 24 -0.48 -4.34 -5.65
N LEU A 25 -1.05 -4.15 -6.84
CA LEU A 25 -2.45 -3.76 -7.01
C LEU A 25 -3.42 -4.84 -6.51
N ILE A 26 -3.14 -6.12 -6.80
CA ILE A 26 -4.04 -7.22 -6.42
C ILE A 26 -3.72 -7.82 -5.04
N ALA A 27 -2.52 -7.57 -4.50
CA ALA A 27 -2.02 -8.23 -3.30
C ALA A 27 -2.99 -8.18 -2.10
N PRO A 28 -3.57 -7.02 -1.74
CA PRO A 28 -4.53 -6.95 -0.65
C PRO A 28 -5.75 -7.88 -0.81
N VAL A 29 -6.16 -8.12 -2.06
CA VAL A 29 -7.36 -8.89 -2.41
C VAL A 29 -7.10 -10.40 -2.51
N VAL A 30 -5.91 -10.81 -2.98
CA VAL A 30 -5.69 -12.22 -3.38
C VAL A 30 -4.62 -12.94 -2.56
N VAL A 31 -3.70 -12.22 -1.92
CA VAL A 31 -2.56 -12.83 -1.24
C VAL A 31 -2.92 -13.22 0.18
N LYS A 32 -2.69 -14.48 0.55
CA LYS A 32 -2.94 -15.00 1.90
C LYS A 32 -1.63 -15.39 2.60
N PRO A 33 -1.60 -15.38 3.95
CA PRO A 33 -0.39 -15.73 4.70
C PRO A 33 0.17 -17.12 4.38
N LEU A 34 -0.72 -18.11 4.19
CA LEU A 34 -0.34 -19.51 3.96
C LEU A 34 0.13 -19.80 2.52
N ASP A 35 -0.03 -18.84 1.61
CA ASP A 35 0.41 -18.96 0.21
C ASP A 35 1.93 -18.91 0.06
N PHE A 36 2.67 -18.53 1.11
CA PHE A 36 4.13 -18.45 1.11
C PHE A 36 4.82 -19.73 1.57
N THR A 37 4.08 -20.84 1.66
CA THR A 37 4.64 -22.16 1.95
C THR A 37 5.35 -22.76 0.72
N PRO A 38 6.49 -23.46 0.88
CA PRO A 38 7.27 -23.99 -0.25
C PRO A 38 6.47 -24.91 -1.18
N THR A 39 5.51 -25.65 -0.63
CA THR A 39 4.77 -26.70 -1.35
C THR A 39 3.55 -26.19 -2.11
N ARG A 40 2.99 -25.02 -1.76
CA ARG A 40 1.71 -24.53 -2.33
C ARG A 40 1.77 -23.11 -2.88
N ARG A 41 2.97 -22.56 -3.14
CA ARG A 41 3.12 -21.16 -3.57
C ARG A 41 2.44 -20.88 -4.92
N PRO A 42 1.41 -20.01 -4.98
CA PRO A 42 0.75 -19.61 -6.21
C PRO A 42 1.71 -18.94 -7.21
N ILE A 43 1.38 -19.03 -8.51
CA ILE A 43 2.22 -18.51 -9.60
C ILE A 43 2.53 -17.01 -9.43
N HIS A 44 1.54 -16.19 -9.08
CA HIS A 44 1.69 -14.75 -8.89
C HIS A 44 2.63 -14.38 -7.72
N LEU A 45 2.88 -15.30 -6.78
CA LEU A 45 3.86 -15.13 -5.70
C LEU A 45 5.25 -15.66 -6.05
N ARG A 46 5.46 -16.27 -7.22
CA ARG A 46 6.77 -16.77 -7.69
C ARG A 46 7.59 -15.72 -8.44
N LEU A 47 7.14 -14.46 -8.46
CA LEU A 47 7.90 -13.34 -9.03
C LEU A 47 9.23 -13.14 -8.28
N LYS A 48 10.24 -12.64 -8.99
CA LYS A 48 11.54 -12.31 -8.36
C LYS A 48 11.48 -10.95 -7.68
N GLY A 49 12.29 -10.80 -6.63
CA GLY A 49 12.50 -9.51 -5.97
C GLY A 49 11.31 -9.00 -5.16
N LEU A 50 10.45 -9.90 -4.66
CA LEU A 50 9.31 -9.52 -3.79
C LEU A 50 9.74 -8.78 -2.52
N TRP A 51 10.94 -9.06 -2.02
CA TRP A 51 11.50 -8.31 -0.90
C TRP A 51 11.73 -6.85 -1.24
N GLY A 52 11.98 -6.49 -2.50
CA GLY A 52 12.18 -5.10 -2.94
C GLY A 52 10.89 -4.30 -3.17
N LEU A 53 9.71 -4.89 -2.94
CA LEU A 53 8.44 -4.19 -3.14
C LEU A 53 8.27 -2.91 -2.30
N PRO A 54 8.72 -2.83 -1.03
CA PRO A 54 8.68 -1.59 -0.27
C PRO A 54 9.42 -0.45 -0.96
N VAL A 55 10.54 -0.73 -1.61
CA VAL A 55 11.34 0.27 -2.35
C VAL A 55 10.61 0.72 -3.61
N VAL A 56 9.94 -0.19 -4.32
CA VAL A 56 9.09 0.14 -5.47
C VAL A 56 7.98 1.12 -5.05
N VAL A 57 7.27 0.81 -3.97
CA VAL A 57 6.20 1.66 -3.43
C VAL A 57 6.75 3.00 -2.92
N ALA A 58 7.91 3.00 -2.29
CA ALA A 58 8.59 4.21 -1.85
C ALA A 58 8.94 5.15 -3.01
N GLY A 59 9.34 4.61 -4.17
CA GLY A 59 9.54 5.39 -5.39
C GLY A 59 8.25 6.06 -5.91
N VAL A 60 7.10 5.38 -5.79
CA VAL A 60 5.78 5.98 -6.13
C VAL A 60 5.49 7.16 -5.22
N TRP A 61 5.69 6.99 -3.91
CA TRP A 61 5.51 8.08 -2.93
C TRP A 61 6.45 9.26 -3.18
N ALA A 62 7.72 8.98 -3.50
CA ALA A 62 8.70 10.00 -3.86
C ALA A 62 8.28 10.80 -5.10
N ALA A 63 7.74 10.13 -6.13
CA ALA A 63 7.20 10.80 -7.30
C ALA A 63 6.01 11.71 -6.94
N ILE A 64 5.05 11.20 -6.16
CA ILE A 64 3.89 11.98 -5.69
C ILE A 64 4.36 13.23 -4.92
N ALA A 65 5.26 13.06 -3.96
CA ALA A 65 5.80 14.18 -3.19
C ALA A 65 6.51 15.21 -4.08
N GLY A 66 7.28 14.76 -5.07
CA GLY A 66 7.93 15.63 -6.04
C GLY A 66 6.93 16.47 -6.85
N PHE A 67 5.84 15.87 -7.33
CA PHE A 67 4.77 16.58 -8.04
C PHE A 67 4.03 17.57 -7.12
N SER A 68 3.75 17.18 -5.88
CA SER A 68 3.09 18.05 -4.90
C SER A 68 3.92 19.27 -4.56
N LEU A 69 5.24 19.09 -4.36
CA LEU A 69 6.16 20.19 -4.08
C LEU A 69 6.33 21.13 -5.28
N GLU A 70 6.42 20.58 -6.48
CA GLU A 70 6.49 21.37 -7.72
C GLU A 70 5.25 22.25 -7.88
N TRP A 71 4.05 21.68 -7.66
CA TRP A 71 2.81 22.44 -7.70
C TRP A 71 2.70 23.49 -6.59
N ALA A 72 3.06 23.14 -5.36
CA ALA A 72 3.02 24.06 -4.23
C ALA A 72 3.97 25.25 -4.43
N TYR A 73 5.20 24.98 -4.87
CA TYR A 73 6.18 26.02 -5.20
C TYR A 73 5.66 26.92 -6.32
N GLY A 74 5.20 26.34 -7.43
CA GLY A 74 4.65 27.10 -8.56
C GLY A 74 3.44 27.96 -8.19
N SER A 75 2.66 27.54 -7.19
CA SER A 75 1.51 28.32 -6.70
C SER A 75 1.91 29.43 -5.72
N SER A 76 3.09 29.37 -5.13
CA SER A 76 3.58 30.34 -4.12
C SER A 76 4.51 31.43 -4.67
N VAL A 77 5.10 31.20 -5.84
CA VAL A 77 6.15 32.07 -6.39
C VAL A 77 5.55 33.24 -7.15
N GLY A 78 6.02 34.45 -6.84
CA GLY A 78 5.58 35.68 -7.51
C GLY A 78 6.14 35.84 -8.93
N PRO A 79 5.56 36.75 -9.74
CA PRO A 79 5.85 36.90 -11.18
C PRO A 79 7.28 37.39 -11.51
N GLY A 80 8.09 37.73 -10.50
CA GLY A 80 9.45 38.27 -10.68
C GLY A 80 10.57 37.23 -10.68
N VAL A 81 10.28 35.95 -10.50
CA VAL A 81 11.32 34.90 -10.47
C VAL A 81 11.65 34.42 -11.88
N SER A 82 12.94 34.40 -12.22
CA SER A 82 13.39 33.90 -13.51
C SER A 82 13.11 32.40 -13.65
N VAL A 83 12.76 31.95 -14.86
CA VAL A 83 12.47 30.53 -15.14
C VAL A 83 13.66 29.63 -14.77
N ALA A 84 14.89 30.09 -15.02
CA ALA A 84 16.10 29.34 -14.70
C ALA A 84 16.29 29.14 -13.18
N GLU A 85 16.00 30.16 -12.39
CA GLU A 85 16.07 30.08 -10.93
C GLU A 85 14.98 29.17 -10.36
N ALA A 86 13.75 29.29 -10.88
CA ALA A 86 12.63 28.42 -10.51
C ALA A 86 12.95 26.94 -10.77
N LEU A 87 13.48 26.60 -11.96
CA LEU A 87 13.85 25.23 -12.30
C LEU A 87 14.97 24.68 -11.40
N LYS A 88 15.95 25.52 -11.02
CA LYS A 88 17.03 25.13 -10.10
C LYS A 88 16.50 24.80 -8.71
N ILE A 89 15.58 25.62 -8.18
CA ILE A 89 14.98 25.41 -6.86
C ILE A 89 14.08 24.17 -6.87
N VAL A 90 13.19 24.04 -7.87
CA VAL A 90 12.32 22.88 -8.03
C VAL A 90 13.14 21.59 -8.19
N GLY A 91 14.20 21.62 -8.99
CA GLY A 91 15.09 20.47 -9.17
C GLY A 91 15.73 20.03 -7.85
N ARG A 92 16.22 20.97 -7.03
CA ARG A 92 16.78 20.66 -5.71
C ARG A 92 15.72 20.09 -4.77
N LEU A 93 14.54 20.71 -4.70
CA LEU A 93 13.42 20.23 -3.85
C LEU A 93 13.00 18.81 -4.22
N LYS A 94 12.84 18.53 -5.52
CA LYS A 94 12.48 17.20 -6.01
C LYS A 94 13.54 16.16 -5.69
N ASN A 95 14.82 16.49 -5.82
CA ASN A 95 15.90 15.56 -5.47
C ASN A 95 15.94 15.26 -3.96
N MET A 96 15.80 16.28 -3.11
CA MET A 96 15.76 16.09 -1.66
C MET A 96 14.53 15.26 -1.25
N ALA A 97 13.36 15.61 -1.77
CA ALA A 97 12.13 14.87 -1.53
C ALA A 97 12.24 13.42 -2.01
N TRP A 98 12.84 13.19 -3.18
CA TRP A 98 13.03 11.85 -3.71
C TRP A 98 13.80 10.98 -2.73
N VAL A 99 14.95 11.44 -2.24
CA VAL A 99 15.79 10.68 -1.31
C VAL A 99 15.08 10.48 0.04
N LEU A 100 14.56 11.55 0.64
CA LEU A 100 13.96 11.51 1.98
C LEU A 100 12.68 10.68 2.00
N VAL A 101 11.77 10.89 1.04
CA VAL A 101 10.50 10.17 0.96
C VAL A 101 10.73 8.70 0.59
N THR A 102 11.69 8.40 -0.30
CA THR A 102 12.02 7.01 -0.62
C THR A 102 12.55 6.29 0.63
N ALA A 103 13.54 6.87 1.31
CA ALA A 103 14.16 6.24 2.48
C ALA A 103 13.15 6.05 3.62
N SER A 104 12.43 7.12 4.00
CA SER A 104 11.45 7.08 5.08
C SER A 104 10.30 6.12 4.79
N THR A 105 9.75 6.11 3.56
CA THR A 105 8.67 5.21 3.18
C THR A 105 9.12 3.76 3.17
N ALA A 106 10.30 3.46 2.62
CA ALA A 106 10.83 2.10 2.62
C ALA A 106 11.05 1.59 4.05
N ILE A 107 11.68 2.40 4.91
CA ILE A 107 11.88 2.09 6.33
C ILE A 107 10.54 1.84 7.01
N LEU A 108 9.56 2.72 6.81
CA LEU A 108 8.23 2.59 7.41
C LEU A 108 7.54 1.28 7.00
N LEU A 109 7.53 0.95 5.70
CA LEU A 109 6.89 -0.26 5.19
C LEU A 109 7.59 -1.54 5.68
N TYR A 110 8.92 -1.56 5.73
CA TYR A 110 9.65 -2.69 6.33
C TYR A 110 9.39 -2.81 7.82
N SER A 111 9.40 -1.71 8.56
CA SER A 111 9.13 -1.69 10.01
C SER A 111 7.73 -2.19 10.32
N ILE A 112 6.70 -1.71 9.63
CA ILE A 112 5.32 -2.22 9.78
C ILE A 112 5.26 -3.71 9.47
N SER A 113 5.93 -4.16 8.40
CA SER A 113 5.94 -5.58 8.02
C SER A 113 6.59 -6.45 9.10
N ALA A 114 7.74 -6.03 9.62
CA ALA A 114 8.48 -6.73 10.67
C ALA A 114 7.71 -6.75 11.99
N LEU A 115 7.11 -5.62 12.39
CA LEU A 115 6.29 -5.52 13.60
C LEU A 115 5.07 -6.43 13.53
N ARG A 116 4.33 -6.42 12.42
CA ARG A 116 3.18 -7.32 12.21
C ARG A 116 3.61 -8.78 12.25
N TRP A 117 4.69 -9.13 11.55
CA TRP A 117 5.22 -10.49 11.54
C TRP A 117 5.65 -10.94 12.94
N GLY A 118 6.45 -10.14 13.63
CA GLY A 118 6.95 -10.42 14.98
C GLY A 118 5.81 -10.60 15.98
N PHE A 119 4.80 -9.72 15.92
CA PHE A 119 3.59 -9.83 16.74
C PHE A 119 2.88 -11.18 16.52
N HIS A 120 2.61 -11.55 15.26
CA HIS A 120 1.93 -12.81 14.98
C HIS A 120 2.78 -14.03 15.35
N CYS A 121 4.10 -13.99 15.14
CA CYS A 121 5.02 -15.04 15.58
C CYS A 121 4.98 -15.22 17.11
N ALA A 122 5.10 -14.13 17.87
CA ALA A 122 5.04 -14.16 19.33
C ALA A 122 3.69 -14.70 19.84
N ALA A 123 2.58 -14.19 19.29
CA ALA A 123 1.24 -14.66 19.64
C ALA A 123 1.08 -16.17 19.38
N ILE A 124 1.54 -16.65 18.23
CA ILE A 124 1.45 -18.08 17.86
C ILE A 124 2.36 -18.92 18.75
N GLN A 125 3.59 -18.47 19.06
CA GLN A 125 4.48 -19.21 19.96
C GLN A 125 3.83 -19.43 21.34
N LEU A 126 3.20 -18.39 21.89
CA LEU A 126 2.47 -18.48 23.16
C LEU A 126 1.29 -19.45 23.06
N LEU A 127 0.49 -19.33 22.00
CA LEU A 127 -0.75 -20.09 21.84
C LEU A 127 -0.54 -21.56 21.47
N ARG A 128 0.62 -21.93 20.93
CA ARG A 128 0.88 -23.27 20.39
C ARG A 128 0.76 -24.38 21.43
N ARG A 129 0.97 -24.03 22.71
CA ARG A 129 0.80 -24.96 23.84
C ARG A 129 -0.65 -25.45 23.97
N TRP A 130 -1.63 -24.59 23.66
CA TRP A 130 -3.05 -24.90 23.79
C TRP A 130 -3.73 -25.21 22.44
N PHE A 131 -3.18 -24.69 21.34
CA PHE A 131 -3.71 -24.88 19.99
C PHE A 131 -2.61 -25.38 19.06
N PRO A 132 -2.35 -26.71 18.97
CA PRO A 132 -1.25 -27.24 18.17
C PRO A 132 -1.44 -27.07 16.65
N THR A 133 -2.67 -26.85 16.19
CA THR A 133 -3.05 -26.72 14.77
C THR A 133 -2.73 -25.35 14.15
N ILE A 134 -2.24 -24.39 14.94
CA ILE A 134 -1.88 -23.06 14.46
C ILE A 134 -0.58 -23.08 13.65
N SER A 135 -0.52 -22.24 12.62
CA SER A 135 0.55 -22.22 11.62
C SER A 135 1.34 -20.92 11.65
N MET A 136 2.66 -21.02 11.59
CA MET A 136 3.54 -19.85 11.56
C MET A 136 3.46 -19.12 10.21
N PRO A 137 3.30 -17.79 10.20
CA PRO A 137 3.30 -17.01 8.97
C PRO A 137 4.74 -16.76 8.48
N HIS A 138 4.89 -16.69 7.16
CA HIS A 138 6.15 -16.32 6.53
C HIS A 138 6.28 -14.78 6.47
N CYS A 139 7.44 -14.22 6.86
CA CYS A 139 7.65 -12.76 6.88
C CYS A 139 7.35 -12.08 5.53
N LEU A 140 7.75 -12.71 4.42
CA LEU A 140 7.48 -12.22 3.06
C LEU A 140 5.99 -11.91 2.77
N PHE A 141 5.05 -12.60 3.42
CA PHE A 141 3.62 -12.25 3.32
C PHE A 141 3.38 -10.81 3.78
N PHE A 142 3.90 -10.44 4.95
CA PHE A 142 3.71 -9.11 5.52
C PHE A 142 4.37 -8.05 4.66
N VAL A 143 5.53 -8.33 4.07
CA VAL A 143 6.21 -7.42 3.13
C VAL A 143 5.36 -7.16 1.90
N VAL A 144 4.87 -8.22 1.24
CA VAL A 144 4.05 -8.08 0.02
C VAL A 144 2.72 -7.40 0.34
N ASN A 145 2.03 -7.83 1.40
CA ASN A 145 0.72 -7.31 1.77
C ASN A 145 0.81 -5.84 2.22
N THR A 146 1.76 -5.49 3.08
CA THR A 146 1.95 -4.10 3.54
C THR A 146 2.35 -3.19 2.39
N SER A 147 3.19 -3.66 1.46
CA SER A 147 3.52 -2.91 0.24
C SER A 147 2.28 -2.68 -0.64
N GLY A 148 1.43 -3.70 -0.81
CA GLY A 148 0.17 -3.57 -1.57
C GLY A 148 -0.76 -2.50 -0.98
N TRP A 149 -0.97 -2.53 0.34
CA TRP A 149 -1.71 -1.47 1.04
C TRP A 149 -1.03 -0.09 0.92
N GLY A 150 0.30 -0.04 0.99
CA GLY A 150 1.07 1.18 0.79
C GLY A 150 0.89 1.78 -0.61
N LEU A 151 0.77 0.95 -1.64
CA LEU A 151 0.47 1.41 -3.00
C LEU A 151 -0.97 1.92 -3.12
N TRP A 152 -1.96 1.20 -2.57
CA TRP A 152 -3.36 1.65 -2.58
C TRP A 152 -3.50 3.02 -1.92
N LEU A 153 -2.86 3.22 -0.76
CA LEU A 153 -2.83 4.50 -0.07
C LEU A 153 -2.19 5.60 -0.93
N ALA A 154 -1.08 5.30 -1.62
CA ALA A 154 -0.44 6.25 -2.54
C ALA A 154 -1.39 6.68 -3.67
N ILE A 155 -2.12 5.73 -4.27
CA ILE A 155 -3.10 6.00 -5.34
C ILE A 155 -4.22 6.90 -4.80
N TYR A 156 -4.77 6.60 -3.63
CA TYR A 156 -5.82 7.42 -3.02
C TYR A 156 -5.35 8.85 -2.74
N ILE A 157 -4.14 9.01 -2.18
CA ILE A 157 -3.59 10.33 -1.87
C ILE A 157 -3.25 11.11 -3.15
N TYR A 158 -2.75 10.45 -4.19
CA TYR A 158 -2.54 11.09 -5.47
C TYR A 158 -3.86 11.57 -6.10
N GLY A 159 -4.91 10.74 -6.05
CA GLY A 159 -6.24 11.12 -6.51
C GLY A 159 -6.79 12.34 -5.74
N LEU A 160 -6.65 12.34 -4.40
CA LEU A 160 -7.02 13.49 -3.57
C LEU A 160 -6.22 14.74 -3.93
N PHE A 161 -4.90 14.62 -4.13
CA PHE A 161 -4.05 15.72 -4.56
C PHE A 161 -4.52 16.31 -5.89
N GLN A 162 -4.83 15.48 -6.88
CA GLN A 162 -5.34 15.95 -8.18
C GLN A 162 -6.71 16.62 -8.05
N ALA A 163 -7.60 16.10 -7.21
CA ALA A 163 -8.88 16.72 -6.92
C ALA A 163 -8.71 18.12 -6.29
N ILE A 164 -7.80 18.26 -5.32
CA ILE A 164 -7.46 19.56 -4.70
C ILE A 164 -6.88 20.52 -5.74
N LYS A 165 -5.93 20.06 -6.56
CA LYS A 165 -5.31 20.88 -7.61
C LYS A 165 -6.35 21.38 -8.61
N TRP A 166 -7.25 20.50 -9.04
CA TRP A 166 -8.37 20.86 -9.92
C TRP A 166 -9.28 21.89 -9.26
N TRP A 167 -9.68 21.67 -8.00
CA TRP A 167 -10.51 22.59 -7.22
C TRP A 167 -9.91 24.00 -7.12
N VAL A 168 -8.59 24.10 -6.91
CA VAL A 168 -7.89 25.39 -6.85
C VAL A 168 -7.91 26.08 -8.22
N SER A 169 -7.74 25.33 -9.32
CA SER A 169 -7.69 25.89 -10.67
C SER A 169 -9.06 26.27 -11.26
N ALA A 170 -10.11 25.50 -10.98
CA ALA A 170 -11.44 25.68 -11.56
C ALA A 170 -12.34 26.62 -10.74
N GLY A 171 -11.88 27.05 -9.55
CA GLY A 171 -12.73 27.68 -8.55
C GLY A 171 -13.57 26.66 -7.78
N LYS A 172 -14.19 27.08 -6.65
CA LYS A 172 -15.09 26.20 -5.90
C LYS A 172 -16.19 25.72 -6.86
N PRO A 173 -16.37 24.40 -7.07
CA PRO A 173 -17.49 23.93 -7.87
C PRO A 173 -18.78 24.40 -7.19
N THR A 174 -19.53 25.26 -7.87
CA THR A 174 -20.96 25.41 -7.58
C THR A 174 -21.58 24.06 -7.92
N TYR A 175 -21.77 23.22 -6.90
CA TYR A 175 -22.51 21.98 -7.05
C TYR A 175 -23.96 22.34 -7.35
N ALA A 176 -24.26 22.52 -8.64
CA ALA A 176 -25.61 22.62 -9.16
C ALA A 176 -25.96 21.20 -9.64
N PRO A 177 -26.66 20.39 -8.83
CA PRO A 177 -27.11 19.08 -9.29
C PRO A 177 -28.05 19.31 -10.47
N ASP A 178 -27.56 19.02 -11.67
CA ASP A 178 -28.40 19.01 -12.86
C ASP A 178 -29.28 17.76 -12.81
N ALA A 179 -30.51 17.92 -12.31
CA ALA A 179 -31.50 16.85 -12.21
C ALA A 179 -31.84 16.22 -13.58
N SER A 180 -31.44 16.86 -14.69
CA SER A 180 -31.64 16.34 -16.04
C SER A 180 -30.49 15.46 -16.55
N ASN A 181 -29.31 15.49 -15.91
CA ASN A 181 -28.14 14.69 -16.28
C ASN A 181 -27.67 13.78 -15.14
N LEU A 182 -28.34 12.62 -14.99
CA LEU A 182 -28.02 11.60 -13.99
C LEU A 182 -26.74 10.80 -14.29
N THR A 183 -26.12 10.99 -15.45
CA THR A 183 -24.95 10.20 -15.90
C THR A 183 -23.75 10.37 -14.97
N GLU A 184 -23.47 11.61 -14.54
CA GLU A 184 -22.34 11.91 -13.65
C GLU A 184 -22.56 11.36 -12.22
N PRO A 185 -23.71 11.58 -11.55
CA PRO A 185 -24.01 10.94 -10.27
C PRO A 185 -23.93 9.41 -10.30
N LEU A 186 -24.46 8.78 -11.37
CA LEU A 186 -24.41 7.32 -11.52
C LEU A 186 -22.99 6.80 -11.73
N LEU A 187 -22.16 7.53 -12.48
CA LEU A 187 -20.74 7.21 -12.64
C LEU A 187 -20.00 7.28 -11.30
N HIS A 188 -20.21 8.33 -10.51
CA HIS A 188 -19.60 8.47 -9.18
C HIS A 188 -20.03 7.36 -8.22
N LEU A 189 -21.33 7.02 -8.20
CA LEU A 189 -21.85 5.90 -7.42
C LEU A 189 -21.22 4.57 -7.87
N THR A 190 -21.10 4.34 -9.17
CA THR A 190 -20.48 3.12 -9.71
C THR A 190 -19.01 3.00 -9.26
N VAL A 191 -18.24 4.09 -9.33
CA VAL A 191 -16.85 4.12 -8.87
C VAL A 191 -16.77 3.88 -7.36
N LEU A 192 -17.62 4.53 -6.56
CA LEU A 192 -17.68 4.34 -5.11
C LEU A 192 -18.03 2.89 -4.73
N CYS A 193 -19.03 2.30 -5.40
CA CYS A 193 -19.40 0.91 -5.20
C CYS A 193 -18.28 -0.05 -5.58
N ALA A 194 -17.56 0.19 -6.69
CA ALA A 194 -16.42 -0.62 -7.10
C ALA A 194 -15.28 -0.55 -6.08
N LEU A 195 -14.92 0.65 -5.60
CA LEU A 195 -13.90 0.84 -4.57
C LEU A 195 -14.31 0.21 -3.23
N GLY A 196 -15.56 0.39 -2.82
CA GLY A 196 -16.11 -0.24 -1.62
C GLY A 196 -16.11 -1.76 -1.70
N GLY A 197 -16.47 -2.32 -2.87
CA GLY A 197 -16.39 -3.75 -3.14
C GLY A 197 -14.96 -4.29 -3.07
N LEU A 198 -13.99 -3.59 -3.66
CA LEU A 198 -12.57 -3.96 -3.59
C LEU A 198 -12.02 -3.91 -2.17
N LEU A 199 -12.35 -2.86 -1.40
CA LEU A 199 -11.99 -2.76 0.01
C LEU A 199 -12.63 -3.88 0.84
N HIS A 200 -13.91 -4.17 0.61
CA HIS A 200 -14.59 -5.28 1.27
C HIS A 200 -13.91 -6.62 0.99
N LEU A 201 -13.55 -6.90 -0.27
CA LEU A 201 -12.83 -8.11 -0.65
C LEU A 201 -11.43 -8.18 0.00
N ALA A 202 -10.70 -7.07 0.02
CA ALA A 202 -9.38 -7.01 0.66
C ALA A 202 -9.47 -7.26 2.18
N THR A 203 -10.43 -6.62 2.87
CA THR A 203 -10.68 -6.83 4.30
C THR A 203 -11.08 -8.27 4.58
N ARG A 204 -11.99 -8.82 3.78
CA ARG A 204 -12.42 -10.22 3.90
C ARG A 204 -11.25 -11.17 3.71
N ASN A 205 -10.44 -10.97 2.66
CA ASN A 205 -9.25 -11.78 2.39
C ASN A 205 -8.23 -11.72 3.54
N SER A 206 -7.96 -10.53 4.07
CA SER A 206 -7.08 -10.35 5.22
C SER A 206 -7.60 -11.09 6.46
N ASN A 207 -8.89 -10.94 6.78
CA ASN A 207 -9.50 -11.59 7.94
C ASN A 207 -9.53 -13.11 7.81
N GLU A 208 -9.94 -13.64 6.66
CA GLU A 208 -9.94 -15.09 6.41
C GLU A 208 -8.52 -15.67 6.39
N GLY A 209 -7.58 -14.95 5.77
CA GLY A 209 -6.18 -15.36 5.66
C GLY A 209 -5.48 -15.40 7.02
N LEU A 210 -5.64 -14.36 7.85
CA LEU A 210 -5.10 -14.33 9.21
C LEU A 210 -5.78 -15.37 10.10
N ARG A 211 -7.10 -15.57 9.98
CA ARG A 211 -7.82 -16.61 10.73
C ARG A 211 -7.29 -18.01 10.43
N ALA A 212 -6.85 -18.27 9.21
CA ALA A 212 -6.26 -19.54 8.84
C ALA A 212 -4.94 -19.83 9.59
N LEU A 213 -4.17 -18.80 9.99
CA LEU A 213 -3.01 -18.98 10.85
C LEU A 213 -3.40 -19.51 12.25
N TYR A 214 -4.59 -19.12 12.72
CA TYR A 214 -5.13 -19.48 14.02
C TYR A 214 -6.07 -20.70 13.96
N GLY A 215 -5.81 -21.65 13.07
CA GLY A 215 -6.56 -22.90 12.98
C GLY A 215 -8.04 -22.74 12.60
N GLY A 216 -8.44 -21.58 12.08
CA GLY A 216 -9.84 -21.29 11.75
C GLY A 216 -10.66 -20.68 12.89
N HIS A 217 -10.08 -20.51 14.09
CA HIS A 217 -10.78 -19.98 15.26
C HIS A 217 -11.12 -18.48 15.10
N LYS A 218 -12.40 -18.17 14.88
CA LYS A 218 -12.89 -16.78 14.69
C LYS A 218 -12.61 -15.89 15.90
N GLY A 219 -12.97 -16.35 17.11
CA GLY A 219 -12.79 -15.56 18.34
C GLY A 219 -11.32 -15.27 18.66
N LEU A 220 -10.46 -16.27 18.51
CA LEU A 220 -9.02 -16.13 18.73
C LEU A 220 -8.38 -15.15 17.73
N SER A 221 -8.70 -15.30 16.44
CA SER A 221 -8.22 -14.39 15.40
C SER A 221 -8.69 -12.96 15.64
N PHE A 222 -9.94 -12.76 16.07
CA PHE A 222 -10.49 -11.44 16.39
C PHE A 222 -9.75 -10.81 17.57
N LEU A 223 -9.62 -11.54 18.68
CA LEU A 223 -8.92 -11.07 19.88
C LEU A 223 -7.49 -10.63 19.56
N ILE A 224 -6.73 -11.45 18.82
CA ILE A 224 -5.35 -11.14 18.46
C ILE A 224 -5.28 -9.92 17.55
N THR A 225 -6.23 -9.76 16.63
CA THR A 225 -6.30 -8.58 15.77
C THR A 225 -6.55 -7.31 16.60
N VAL A 226 -7.49 -7.35 17.54
CA VAL A 226 -7.79 -6.21 18.44
C VAL A 226 -6.58 -5.86 19.30
N VAL A 227 -5.94 -6.86 19.93
CA VAL A 227 -4.72 -6.66 20.73
C VAL A 227 -3.61 -6.05 19.89
N GLY A 228 -3.42 -6.55 18.65
CA GLY A 228 -2.44 -6.01 17.71
C GLY A 228 -2.72 -4.55 17.36
N ILE A 229 -3.98 -4.18 17.09
CA ILE A 229 -4.38 -2.80 16.81
C ILE A 229 -4.08 -1.90 18.01
N ILE A 230 -4.47 -2.32 19.22
CA ILE A 230 -4.24 -1.55 20.45
C ILE A 230 -2.74 -1.34 20.68
N LEU A 231 -1.92 -2.40 20.55
CA LEU A 231 -0.47 -2.30 20.72
C LEU A 231 0.18 -1.38 19.68
N MET A 232 -0.24 -1.46 18.41
CA MET A 232 0.27 -0.57 17.36
C MET A 232 -0.13 0.88 17.60
N PHE A 233 -1.37 1.11 18.05
CA PHE A 233 -1.86 2.44 18.41
C PHE A 233 -1.08 3.02 19.59
N LEU A 234 -0.83 2.23 20.64
CA LEU A 234 -0.03 2.64 21.79
C LEU A 234 1.43 2.94 21.39
N LEU A 235 2.04 2.07 20.57
CA LEU A 235 3.41 2.27 20.10
C LEU A 235 3.54 3.56 19.27
N GLY A 236 2.57 3.81 18.38
CA GLY A 236 2.51 5.04 17.58
C GLY A 236 2.22 6.29 18.42
N SER A 237 1.42 6.15 19.48
CA SER A 237 1.15 7.26 20.41
C SER A 237 2.38 7.59 21.25
N LEU A 238 3.10 6.57 21.75
CA LEU A 238 4.34 6.74 22.51
C LEU A 238 5.45 7.36 21.66
N SER A 239 5.59 6.98 20.39
CA SER A 239 6.59 7.60 19.50
C SER A 239 6.27 9.07 19.20
N LEU A 240 4.99 9.45 19.15
CA LEU A 240 4.58 10.85 19.04
C LEU A 240 4.86 11.63 20.33
N MET A 241 4.63 11.03 21.51
CA MET A 241 4.90 11.68 22.81
C MET A 241 6.40 11.81 23.12
N LEU A 242 7.22 10.84 22.72
CA LEU A 242 8.67 10.86 22.89
C LEU A 242 9.41 11.63 21.78
N GLY A 243 8.70 12.00 20.70
CA GLY A 243 9.23 12.77 19.57
C GLY A 243 9.18 14.29 19.74
N TYR A 244 8.69 14.78 20.88
CA TYR A 244 8.77 16.19 21.28
C TYR A 244 10.04 16.42 22.12
N PRO A 245 11.02 17.22 21.66
CA PRO A 245 11.91 17.94 22.57
C PRO A 245 11.14 19.04 23.33
#